data_AF-A0A2N1VA25-F1
#
_entry.id   AF-A0A2N1VA25-F1
#
_cell.length_a   1.000
_cell.length_b   1.000
_cell.length_c   1.000
_cell.angle_alpha   90.00
_cell.angle_beta   90.00
_cell.angle_gamma   90.00
#
_symmetry.space_group_name_H-M   'P 1'
#
loop_
_entity.id
_entity.type
_entity.pdbx_description
1 polymer ?
#
loop_
_entity_poly.entity_id
_entity_poly.type
_entity_poly.pdbx_seq_one_letter_code
_entity_poly.pdbx_strand_id
1 'polypeptide(L)'
;MVAIRYVLMLLCIVLPIVLAFKHGITLPRKKYWIITTFILVTSVLIFTILPPISGNFSDARRLSKTEDFKDVDVSFIVSEIVYGENEVIISAIPSEIFHFSHKKNLEKNKYTIISPKDNGVYSINVNDKVVSTLNYIKESNSYKLKKIISINPLLEYPFIEALQHRIKNLNLHVPLHWTSFIAYLVSLIFSIRYLKHNRLEDDIVASSAIKIGLIFTILGTVTGMIWAKFNWGAYWNWDPRQTTILVIMLIYFAYFGLRNSLDSFEKKAKLSAVYSIISFIAVPVLMFIIPRLLPSLHPGGKDDGTTGPVISTQADMVDSSLAFIFYLSIAAFLFIYFWYLSIEIRQKMLENKLREQNV
;
A
#
# COMPACT_ATOMS: atom_id res chain seq x y z
N MET A 1 9.34 -19.59 -3.97
CA MET A 1 9.21 -18.14 -3.68
C MET A 1 7.75 -17.69 -3.52
N VAL A 2 6.84 -18.10 -4.42
CA VAL A 2 5.40 -17.74 -4.38
C VAL A 2 4.69 -18.16 -3.07
N ALA A 3 4.89 -19.39 -2.60
CA ALA A 3 4.27 -19.87 -1.35
C ALA A 3 4.69 -19.04 -0.11
N ILE A 4 5.96 -18.62 -0.05
CA ILE A 4 6.49 -17.79 1.05
C ILE A 4 5.78 -16.44 1.10
N ARG A 5 5.49 -15.84 -0.07
CA ARG A 5 4.76 -14.56 -0.15
C ARG A 5 3.34 -14.67 0.40
N TYR A 6 2.62 -15.74 0.08
CA TYR A 6 1.27 -15.95 0.61
C TYR A 6 1.27 -16.23 2.12
N VAL A 7 2.25 -16.99 2.61
CA VAL A 7 2.43 -17.22 4.05
C VAL A 7 2.72 -15.90 4.78
N LEU A 8 3.61 -15.06 4.22
CA LEU A 8 3.91 -13.74 4.77
C LEU A 8 2.68 -12.83 4.77
N MET A 9 1.92 -12.79 3.68
CA MET A 9 0.67 -12.03 3.58
C MET A 9 -0.33 -12.47 4.65
N LEU A 10 -0.57 -13.78 4.76
CA LEU A 10 -1.47 -14.33 5.76
C LEU A 10 -0.99 -13.98 7.17
N LEU A 11 0.31 -14.09 7.44
CA LEU A 11 0.88 -13.74 8.74
C LEU A 11 0.67 -12.25 9.07
N CYS A 12 0.95 -11.35 8.14
CA CYS A 12 0.79 -9.90 8.33
C CYS A 12 -0.68 -9.47 8.55
N ILE A 13 -1.65 -10.22 8.00
CA ILE A 13 -3.08 -9.96 8.20
C ILE A 13 -3.61 -10.63 9.46
N VAL A 14 -3.31 -11.91 9.64
CA VAL A 14 -3.90 -12.76 10.69
C VAL A 14 -3.27 -12.50 12.05
N LEU A 15 -1.95 -12.26 12.13
CA LEU A 15 -1.25 -12.09 13.40
C LEU A 15 -1.80 -10.90 14.22
N PRO A 16 -1.95 -9.67 13.66
CA PRO A 16 -2.55 -8.57 14.41
C PRO A 16 -3.97 -8.91 14.90
N ILE A 17 -4.78 -9.56 14.07
CA ILE A 17 -6.15 -9.96 14.42
C ILE A 17 -6.12 -10.94 15.61
N VAL A 18 -5.37 -12.03 15.50
CA VAL A 18 -5.29 -13.07 16.55
C VAL A 18 -4.78 -12.48 17.86
N LEU A 19 -3.72 -11.68 17.82
CA LEU A 19 -3.20 -11.04 19.03
C LEU A 19 -4.21 -10.06 19.64
N ALA A 20 -4.96 -9.32 18.82
CA ALA A 20 -5.96 -8.37 19.28
C ALA A 20 -7.11 -9.07 20.03
N PHE A 21 -7.58 -10.20 19.51
CA PHE A 21 -8.68 -10.97 20.11
C PHE A 21 -8.22 -11.81 21.30
N LYS A 22 -7.01 -12.40 21.27
CA LYS A 22 -6.45 -13.18 22.38
C LYS A 22 -6.32 -12.38 23.67
N HIS A 23 -5.96 -11.10 23.56
CA HIS A 23 -5.84 -10.21 24.72
C HIS A 23 -7.19 -9.62 25.17
N GLY A 24 -8.28 -9.86 24.44
CA GLY A 24 -9.57 -9.21 24.65
C GLY A 24 -9.61 -7.81 24.02
N ILE A 25 -10.64 -7.55 23.22
CA ILE A 25 -10.78 -6.29 22.47
C ILE A 25 -11.17 -5.09 23.36
N THR A 26 -11.75 -5.38 24.53
CA THR A 26 -12.20 -4.41 25.54
C THR A 26 -11.11 -4.04 26.54
N LEU A 27 -9.99 -4.77 26.56
CA LEU A 27 -8.90 -4.57 27.52
C LEU A 27 -7.83 -3.59 26.97
N PRO A 28 -7.13 -2.84 27.85
CA PRO A 28 -6.03 -1.99 27.43
C PRO A 28 -4.91 -2.83 26.79
N ARG A 29 -4.37 -2.36 25.67
CA ARG A 29 -3.26 -3.06 25.00
C ARG A 29 -2.02 -3.07 25.88
N LYS A 30 -1.33 -4.22 25.92
CA LYS A 30 -0.06 -4.39 26.65
C LYS A 30 1.05 -3.55 26.02
N LYS A 31 2.10 -3.25 26.80
CA LYS A 31 3.25 -2.44 26.36
C LYS A 31 3.89 -2.95 25.05
N TYR A 32 4.00 -4.27 24.87
CA TYR A 32 4.55 -4.83 23.64
C TYR A 32 3.75 -4.41 22.40
N TRP A 33 2.41 -4.27 22.49
CA TRP A 33 1.58 -3.87 21.36
C TRP A 33 1.95 -2.47 20.89
N ILE A 34 2.11 -1.55 21.84
CA ILE A 34 2.46 -0.16 21.57
C ILE A 34 3.85 -0.09 20.94
N ILE A 35 4.84 -0.75 21.54
CA ILE A 35 6.22 -0.79 21.03
C ILE A 35 6.26 -1.40 19.62
N THR A 36 5.62 -2.55 19.40
CA THR A 36 5.53 -3.18 18.09
C THR A 36 4.85 -2.26 17.07
N THR A 37 3.78 -1.56 17.45
CA THR A 37 3.12 -0.59 16.56
C THR A 37 4.08 0.51 16.13
N PHE A 38 4.80 1.13 17.07
CA PHE A 38 5.79 2.17 16.75
C PHE A 38 6.91 1.66 15.85
N ILE A 39 7.47 0.49 16.13
CA ILE A 39 8.51 -0.13 15.31
C ILE A 39 8.00 -0.39 13.89
N LEU A 40 6.81 -0.98 13.76
CA LEU A 40 6.21 -1.31 12.47
C LEU A 40 5.94 -0.05 11.63
N VAL A 41 5.31 0.96 12.22
CA VAL A 41 5.00 2.23 11.53
C VAL A 41 6.27 2.94 11.09
N THR A 42 7.27 3.03 11.98
CA THR A 42 8.56 3.66 11.65
C THR A 42 9.27 2.90 10.53
N SER A 43 9.30 1.57 10.61
CA SER A 43 9.90 0.72 9.57
C SER A 43 9.19 0.92 8.23
N VAL A 44 7.85 0.93 8.21
CA VAL A 44 7.06 1.13 7.00
C VAL A 44 7.34 2.50 6.38
N LEU A 45 7.44 3.57 7.18
CA LEU A 45 7.78 4.90 6.68
C LEU A 45 9.17 4.93 6.05
N ILE A 46 10.17 4.37 6.74
CA ILE A 46 11.55 4.27 6.26
C ILE A 46 11.61 3.49 4.95
N PHE A 47 11.03 2.29 4.93
CA PHE A 47 11.08 1.41 3.76
C PHE A 47 10.18 1.87 2.61
N THR A 48 9.17 2.70 2.87
CA THR A 48 8.38 3.30 1.78
C THR A 48 9.12 4.48 1.15
N ILE A 49 9.81 5.30 1.95
CA ILE A 49 10.39 6.57 1.49
C ILE A 49 11.81 6.39 0.94
N LEU A 50 12.69 5.69 1.66
CA LEU A 50 14.13 5.67 1.37
C LEU A 50 14.54 4.86 0.13
N PRO A 51 14.00 3.65 -0.12
CA PRO A 51 14.44 2.85 -1.26
C PRO A 51 14.30 3.61 -2.59
N PRO A 52 15.34 3.63 -3.43
CA PRO A 52 15.25 4.23 -4.74
C PRO A 52 14.33 3.41 -5.65
N ILE A 53 13.89 4.02 -6.74
CA ILE A 53 13.14 3.35 -7.78
C ILE A 53 14.06 3.21 -8.97
N SER A 54 14.09 2.03 -9.57
CA SER A 54 15.01 1.74 -10.66
C SER A 54 14.38 0.85 -11.73
N GLY A 55 14.63 1.25 -12.97
CA GLY A 55 14.37 0.46 -14.16
C GLY A 55 15.64 -0.23 -14.63
N ASN A 56 15.57 -0.73 -15.86
CA ASN A 56 16.70 -1.36 -16.54
C ASN A 56 17.20 -0.49 -17.70
N PHE A 57 18.32 -0.88 -18.32
CA PHE A 57 18.88 -0.18 -19.48
C PHE A 57 17.91 -0.10 -20.68
N SER A 58 17.09 -1.13 -20.88
CA SER A 58 16.10 -1.12 -21.97
C SER A 58 15.00 -0.09 -21.74
N ASP A 59 14.60 0.16 -20.48
CA ASP A 59 13.65 1.21 -20.12
C ASP A 59 14.23 2.58 -20.44
N ALA A 60 15.47 2.84 -20.02
CA ALA A 60 16.19 4.09 -20.33
C ALA A 60 16.35 4.31 -21.84
N ARG A 61 16.68 3.26 -22.60
CA ARG A 61 16.78 3.32 -24.07
C ARG A 61 15.43 3.61 -24.71
N ARG A 62 14.37 2.95 -24.28
CA ARG A 62 13.01 3.13 -24.83
C ARG A 62 12.50 4.54 -24.56
N LEU A 63 12.66 4.99 -23.31
CA LEU A 63 12.14 6.25 -22.82
C LEU A 63 12.94 7.48 -23.26
N SER A 64 14.23 7.32 -23.58
CA SER A 64 15.01 8.42 -24.19
C SER A 64 14.43 8.97 -25.50
N LYS A 65 13.53 8.22 -26.15
CA LYS A 65 12.84 8.63 -27.38
C LYS A 65 11.64 9.54 -27.14
N THR A 66 11.15 9.66 -25.90
CA THR A 66 10.02 10.53 -25.54
C THR A 66 10.56 11.80 -24.87
N GLU A 67 9.98 12.96 -25.19
CA GLU A 67 10.45 14.23 -24.63
C GLU A 67 10.31 14.28 -23.10
N ASP A 68 9.31 13.60 -22.56
CA ASP A 68 8.98 13.56 -21.13
C ASP A 68 9.94 12.68 -20.29
N PHE A 69 10.73 11.79 -20.91
CA PHE A 69 11.53 10.79 -20.18
C PHE A 69 12.98 10.67 -20.64
N LYS A 70 13.65 11.81 -20.80
CA LYS A 70 15.09 11.86 -21.12
C LYS A 70 15.97 11.22 -20.05
N ASP A 71 15.49 11.14 -18.82
CA ASP A 71 16.25 10.73 -17.65
C ASP A 71 15.51 9.58 -16.95
N VAL A 72 16.17 8.41 -16.83
CA VAL A 72 15.61 7.24 -16.16
C VAL A 72 16.61 6.69 -15.15
N ASP A 73 16.13 6.37 -13.96
CA ASP A 73 16.96 5.77 -12.92
C ASP A 73 17.15 4.29 -13.22
N VAL A 74 18.40 3.86 -13.39
CA VAL A 74 18.76 2.49 -13.78
C VAL A 74 19.66 1.88 -12.71
N SER A 75 19.39 0.63 -12.37
CA SER A 75 20.20 -0.16 -11.44
C SER A 75 21.12 -1.13 -12.16
N PHE A 76 22.40 -1.09 -11.85
CA PHE A 76 23.42 -1.93 -12.47
C PHE A 76 24.55 -2.29 -11.52
N ILE A 77 25.30 -3.32 -11.87
CA ILE A 77 26.53 -3.73 -11.18
C ILE A 77 27.71 -3.22 -11.99
N VAL A 78 28.64 -2.57 -11.31
CA VAL A 78 29.86 -2.03 -11.92
C VAL A 78 30.83 -3.17 -12.17
N SER A 79 31.16 -3.43 -13.43
CA SER A 79 32.11 -4.48 -13.81
C SER A 79 33.54 -3.97 -14.00
N GLU A 80 33.69 -2.74 -14.47
CA GLU A 80 34.99 -2.14 -14.76
C GLU A 80 34.86 -0.61 -14.77
N ILE A 81 35.92 0.08 -14.35
CA ILE A 81 36.00 1.55 -14.36
C ILE A 81 37.33 1.95 -15.01
N VAL A 82 37.26 2.75 -16.07
CA VAL A 82 38.41 3.29 -16.79
C VAL A 82 38.41 4.81 -16.65
N TYR A 83 39.45 5.36 -16.03
CA TYR A 83 39.60 6.78 -15.81
C TYR A 83 40.37 7.42 -16.97
N GLY A 84 39.69 8.25 -17.78
CA GLY A 84 40.31 9.09 -18.80
C GLY A 84 40.73 10.45 -18.26
N GLU A 85 41.15 11.36 -19.14
CA GLU A 85 41.55 12.73 -18.75
C GLU A 85 40.36 13.59 -18.27
N ASN A 86 39.23 13.56 -18.99
CA ASN A 86 38.05 14.39 -18.67
C ASN A 86 36.79 13.56 -18.35
N GLU A 87 36.79 12.28 -18.68
CA GLU A 87 35.63 11.38 -18.52
C GLU A 87 36.04 10.07 -17.86
N VAL A 88 35.08 9.43 -17.22
CA VAL A 88 35.19 8.09 -16.67
C VAL A 88 34.24 7.18 -17.42
N ILE A 89 34.77 6.07 -17.93
CA ILE A 89 34.01 5.05 -18.63
C ILE A 89 33.74 3.91 -17.65
N ILE A 90 32.48 3.62 -17.42
CA ILE A 90 32.00 2.55 -16.54
C ILE A 90 31.39 1.46 -17.42
N SER A 91 31.93 0.25 -17.32
CA SER A 91 31.29 -0.94 -17.90
C SER A 91 30.33 -1.52 -16.87
N ALA A 92 29.05 -1.59 -17.21
CA ALA A 92 27.98 -2.00 -16.31
C ALA A 92 27.29 -3.27 -16.78
N ILE A 93 26.93 -4.13 -15.84
CA ILE A 93 26.09 -5.32 -16.06
C ILE A 93 24.72 -5.01 -15.46
N PRO A 94 23.59 -5.36 -16.13
CA PRO A 94 22.27 -5.21 -15.52
C PRO A 94 22.24 -5.89 -14.16
N SER A 95 21.83 -5.17 -13.12
CA SER A 95 21.51 -5.82 -11.87
C SER A 95 20.24 -6.65 -12.07
N GLU A 96 20.14 -7.82 -11.43
CA GLU A 96 18.93 -8.64 -11.51
C GLU A 96 17.77 -7.91 -10.81
N ILE A 97 17.15 -6.95 -11.50
CA ILE A 97 15.81 -6.49 -11.17
C ILE A 97 14.90 -7.27 -12.11
N PHE A 98 14.18 -8.23 -11.52
CA PHE A 98 13.16 -9.01 -12.22
C PHE A 98 12.05 -8.06 -12.70
N HIS A 99 12.20 -7.53 -13.91
CA HIS A 99 11.19 -6.72 -14.59
C HIS A 99 10.55 -7.54 -15.71
N PHE A 100 9.24 -7.74 -15.59
CA PHE A 100 8.48 -8.67 -16.42
C PHE A 100 8.20 -8.16 -17.85
N SER A 101 8.53 -6.90 -18.18
CA SER A 101 8.17 -6.34 -19.49
C SER A 101 8.93 -6.95 -20.66
N HIS A 102 10.10 -7.59 -20.46
CA HIS A 102 10.79 -8.29 -21.54
C HIS A 102 11.63 -9.46 -21.01
N LYS A 103 11.01 -10.63 -20.89
CA LYS A 103 11.73 -11.92 -20.78
C LYS A 103 12.31 -12.38 -22.13
N LYS A 104 12.78 -11.44 -22.96
CA LYS A 104 13.49 -11.72 -24.21
C LYS A 104 14.82 -10.99 -24.16
N ASN A 105 15.86 -11.78 -23.96
CA ASN A 105 17.27 -11.40 -23.97
C ASN A 105 17.66 -10.41 -22.86
N LEU A 106 17.81 -10.92 -21.62
CA LEU A 106 18.91 -10.45 -20.79
C LEU A 106 20.19 -10.88 -21.51
N GLU A 107 20.57 -10.14 -22.54
CA GLU A 107 21.91 -10.26 -23.08
C GLU A 107 22.84 -10.00 -21.90
N LYS A 108 23.82 -10.88 -21.65
CA LYS A 108 24.97 -10.61 -20.78
C LYS A 108 25.86 -9.50 -21.37
N ASN A 109 25.24 -8.52 -22.02
CA ASN A 109 25.90 -7.42 -22.68
C ASN A 109 26.31 -6.45 -21.60
N LYS A 110 27.61 -6.13 -21.62
CA LYS A 110 28.15 -5.01 -20.87
C LYS A 110 27.63 -3.73 -21.52
N TYR A 111 27.09 -2.85 -20.71
CA TYR A 111 26.63 -1.54 -21.12
C TYR A 111 27.71 -0.51 -20.79
N THR A 112 27.99 0.39 -21.72
CA THR A 112 28.96 1.46 -21.52
C THR A 112 28.26 2.70 -21.00
N ILE A 113 28.70 3.16 -19.83
CA ILE A 113 28.25 4.40 -19.20
C ILE A 113 29.40 5.39 -19.21
N ILE A 114 29.16 6.60 -19.72
CA ILE A 114 30.11 7.70 -19.78
C ILE A 114 29.71 8.72 -18.71
N SER A 115 30.66 9.09 -17.85
CA SER A 115 30.44 10.07 -16.81
C SER A 115 31.51 11.16 -16.84
N PRO A 116 31.16 12.45 -16.70
CA PRO A 116 32.11 13.47 -16.28
C PRO A 116 32.76 13.08 -14.94
N LYS A 117 34.03 13.45 -14.73
CA LYS A 117 34.76 13.18 -13.47
C LYS A 117 34.06 13.75 -12.22
N ASP A 118 33.38 14.88 -12.37
CA ASP A 118 32.78 15.61 -11.25
C ASP A 118 31.47 15.02 -10.73
N ASN A 119 30.91 14.00 -11.39
CA ASN A 119 29.62 13.40 -11.03
C ASN A 119 29.69 12.37 -9.89
N GLY A 120 30.69 12.47 -9.01
CA GLY A 120 30.83 11.59 -7.85
C GLY A 120 31.27 10.16 -8.19
N VAL A 121 31.82 9.92 -9.38
CA VAL A 121 32.23 8.57 -9.82
C VAL A 121 33.29 7.95 -8.92
N TYR A 122 34.10 8.78 -8.25
CA TYR A 122 35.13 8.34 -7.31
C TYR A 122 34.60 7.61 -6.07
N SER A 123 33.30 7.69 -5.77
CA SER A 123 32.70 6.91 -4.68
C SER A 123 32.26 5.50 -5.10
N ILE A 124 32.36 5.16 -6.38
CA ILE A 124 31.94 3.86 -6.92
C ILE A 124 33.15 2.93 -7.06
N ASN A 125 32.99 1.69 -6.62
CA ASN A 125 33.97 0.62 -6.79
C ASN A 125 33.46 -0.46 -7.75
N VAL A 126 34.39 -1.28 -8.26
CA VAL A 126 34.05 -2.50 -8.99
C VAL A 126 33.24 -3.43 -8.07
N ASN A 127 32.21 -4.06 -8.63
CA ASN A 127 31.18 -4.87 -7.95
C ASN A 127 30.14 -4.10 -7.14
N ASP A 128 30.21 -2.77 -7.05
CA ASP A 128 29.13 -2.01 -6.44
C ASP A 128 27.85 -2.11 -7.28
N LYS A 129 26.72 -2.29 -6.60
CA LYS A 129 25.39 -2.11 -7.18
C LYS A 129 25.02 -0.64 -7.10
N VAL A 130 24.86 0.01 -8.24
CA VAL A 130 24.63 1.46 -8.33
C VAL A 130 23.27 1.71 -8.96
N VAL A 131 22.49 2.62 -8.35
CA VAL A 131 21.32 3.23 -8.97
C VAL A 131 21.70 4.65 -9.38
N SER A 132 21.56 4.95 -10.66
CA SER A 132 21.88 6.28 -11.19
C SER A 132 20.93 6.69 -12.29
N THR A 133 20.73 8.00 -12.42
CA THR A 133 19.97 8.60 -13.52
C THR A 133 20.83 8.57 -14.78
N LEU A 134 20.36 7.83 -15.78
CA LEU A 134 21.03 7.66 -17.07
C LEU A 134 20.23 8.33 -18.20
N ASN A 135 20.98 8.90 -19.14
CA ASN A 135 20.45 9.40 -20.41
C ASN A 135 21.07 8.58 -21.56
N TYR A 136 20.26 8.03 -22.46
CA TYR A 136 20.77 7.22 -23.57
C TYR A 136 21.24 8.11 -24.74
N ILE A 137 22.48 7.91 -25.18
CA ILE A 137 23.09 8.57 -26.34
C ILE A 137 22.98 7.64 -27.55
N LYS A 138 22.25 8.08 -28.57
CA LYS A 138 21.94 7.27 -29.76
C LYS A 138 23.17 7.07 -30.66
N GLU A 139 24.01 8.08 -30.77
CA GLU A 139 25.17 8.14 -31.68
C GLU A 139 26.25 7.11 -31.30
N SER A 140 26.51 6.96 -30.00
CA SER A 140 27.53 6.07 -29.45
C SER A 140 26.97 4.77 -28.87
N ASN A 141 25.65 4.58 -28.92
CA ASN A 141 24.94 3.47 -28.26
C ASN A 141 25.38 3.29 -26.78
N SER A 142 25.63 4.41 -26.09
CA SER A 142 26.11 4.45 -24.70
C SER A 142 25.16 5.25 -23.83
N TYR A 143 25.40 5.24 -22.52
CA TYR A 143 24.58 5.98 -21.55
C TYR A 143 25.41 7.05 -20.88
N LYS A 144 24.88 8.26 -20.75
CA LYS A 144 25.49 9.34 -19.97
C LYS A 144 25.01 9.26 -18.54
N LEU A 145 25.94 9.20 -17.59
CA LEU A 145 25.61 9.31 -16.17
C LEU A 145 25.35 10.77 -15.82
N LYS A 146 24.14 11.06 -15.34
CA LYS A 146 23.74 12.40 -14.88
C LYS A 146 23.91 12.56 -13.37
N LYS A 147 23.47 11.56 -12.60
CA LYS A 147 23.46 11.62 -11.13
C LYS A 147 23.49 10.23 -10.52
N ILE A 148 24.32 10.03 -9.50
CA ILE A 148 24.27 8.84 -8.64
C ILE A 148 23.19 9.04 -7.59
N ILE A 149 22.27 8.07 -7.46
CA ILE A 149 21.17 8.12 -6.48
C ILE A 149 21.54 7.34 -5.23
N SER A 150 22.07 6.13 -5.41
CA SER A 150 22.48 5.27 -4.30
C SER A 150 23.54 4.27 -4.74
N ILE A 151 24.42 3.92 -3.81
CA ILE A 151 25.42 2.87 -3.95
C ILE A 151 25.07 1.78 -2.93
N ASN A 152 25.00 0.54 -3.39
CA ASN A 152 24.60 -0.66 -2.65
C ASN A 152 23.29 -0.46 -1.85
N PRO A 153 22.18 -0.07 -2.51
CA PRO A 153 20.90 0.08 -1.82
C PRO A 153 20.43 -1.26 -1.24
N LEU A 154 19.94 -1.22 0.01
CA LEU A 154 19.40 -2.40 0.69
C LEU A 154 18.15 -2.96 -0.01
N LEU A 155 17.29 -2.08 -0.50
CA LEU A 155 16.02 -2.38 -1.16
C LEU A 155 15.83 -1.42 -2.33
N GLU A 156 15.13 -1.86 -3.36
CA GLU A 156 14.79 -1.06 -4.53
C GLU A 156 13.33 -1.31 -4.90
N TYR A 157 12.67 -0.28 -5.43
CA TYR A 157 11.34 -0.41 -5.99
C TYR A 157 11.40 -0.55 -7.51
N PRO A 158 10.53 -1.39 -8.09
CA PRO A 158 10.47 -1.53 -9.53
C PRO A 158 10.00 -0.21 -10.17
N PHE A 159 10.72 0.26 -11.17
CA PHE A 159 10.23 1.33 -12.03
C PHE A 159 9.07 0.83 -12.89
N ILE A 160 7.92 1.50 -12.77
CA ILE A 160 6.74 1.26 -13.60
C ILE A 160 6.41 2.58 -14.26
N GLU A 161 6.46 2.66 -15.59
CA GLU A 161 6.32 3.91 -16.35
C GLU A 161 5.06 4.72 -15.97
N ALA A 162 3.92 4.05 -15.81
CA ALA A 162 2.66 4.69 -15.43
C ALA A 162 2.66 5.25 -13.98
N LEU A 163 3.47 4.67 -13.09
CA LEU A 163 3.45 4.99 -11.65
C LEU A 163 4.66 5.82 -11.21
N GLN A 164 5.85 5.60 -11.77
CA GLN A 164 7.09 6.27 -11.39
C GLN A 164 7.26 6.26 -9.85
N HIS A 165 7.59 7.42 -9.26
CA HIS A 165 7.67 7.62 -7.80
C HIS A 165 6.38 7.33 -7.04
N ARG A 166 5.24 7.29 -7.72
CA ARG A 166 3.91 7.13 -7.13
C ARG A 166 3.64 5.68 -6.71
N ILE A 167 4.46 4.71 -7.15
CA ILE A 167 4.39 3.32 -6.68
C ILE A 167 4.50 3.22 -5.15
N LYS A 168 5.23 4.14 -4.51
CA LYS A 168 5.38 4.20 -3.05
C LYS A 168 4.06 4.44 -2.34
N ASN A 169 3.10 5.15 -2.96
CA ASN A 169 1.78 5.40 -2.39
C ASN A 169 0.95 4.10 -2.25
N LEU A 170 1.31 3.02 -2.95
CA LEU A 170 0.69 1.71 -2.79
C LEU A 170 0.75 1.21 -1.34
N ASN A 171 1.86 1.48 -0.65
CA ASN A 171 2.10 1.04 0.73
C ASN A 171 1.31 1.86 1.78
N LEU A 172 0.64 2.93 1.36
CA LEU A 172 -0.21 3.75 2.24
C LEU A 172 -1.68 3.59 1.86
N HIS A 173 -2.01 3.89 0.61
CA HIS A 173 -3.39 3.93 0.11
C HIS A 173 -4.14 2.60 0.28
N VAL A 174 -3.53 1.49 -0.18
CA VAL A 174 -4.20 0.19 -0.20
C VAL A 174 -4.34 -0.44 1.19
N PRO A 175 -3.33 -0.38 2.09
CA PRO A 175 -3.48 -0.84 3.47
C PRO A 175 -4.59 -0.12 4.27
N LEU A 176 -4.85 1.16 3.99
CA LEU A 176 -5.98 1.89 4.60
C LEU A 176 -7.32 1.24 4.23
N HIS A 177 -7.52 0.88 2.96
CA HIS A 177 -8.74 0.19 2.52
C HIS A 177 -8.87 -1.22 3.10
N TRP A 178 -7.78 -2.00 3.17
CA TRP A 178 -7.78 -3.29 3.85
C TRP A 178 -8.16 -3.18 5.33
N THR A 179 -7.64 -2.16 6.01
CA THR A 179 -7.97 -1.89 7.41
C THR A 179 -9.45 -1.53 7.57
N SER A 180 -10.01 -0.73 6.67
CA SER A 180 -11.46 -0.43 6.68
C SER A 180 -12.32 -1.69 6.46
N PHE A 181 -11.92 -2.58 5.56
CA PHE A 181 -12.60 -3.85 5.32
C PHE A 181 -12.64 -4.72 6.59
N ILE A 182 -11.49 -4.87 7.26
CA ILE A 182 -11.39 -5.61 8.53
C ILE A 182 -12.24 -4.93 9.62
N ALA A 183 -12.29 -3.60 9.65
CA ALA A 183 -13.12 -2.88 10.61
C ALA A 183 -14.61 -3.16 10.44
N TYR A 184 -15.09 -3.14 9.19
CA TYR A 184 -16.47 -3.47 8.88
C TYR A 184 -16.79 -4.96 9.16
N LEU A 185 -15.84 -5.86 8.95
CA LEU A 185 -15.98 -7.27 9.31
C LEU A 185 -16.06 -7.49 10.83
N VAL A 186 -15.25 -6.77 11.60
CA VAL A 186 -15.36 -6.77 13.08
C VAL A 186 -16.75 -6.28 13.49
N SER A 187 -17.26 -5.22 12.86
CA SER A 187 -18.61 -4.74 13.15
C SER A 187 -19.70 -5.76 12.83
N LEU A 188 -19.61 -6.46 11.70
CA LEU A 188 -20.52 -7.56 11.34
C LEU A 188 -20.56 -8.62 12.46
N ILE A 189 -19.38 -9.12 12.86
CA ILE A 189 -19.26 -10.19 13.86
C ILE A 189 -19.92 -9.76 15.19
N PHE A 190 -19.63 -8.54 15.64
CA PHE A 190 -20.18 -8.04 16.90
C PHE A 190 -21.65 -7.64 16.80
N SER A 191 -22.15 -7.22 15.63
CA SER A 191 -23.57 -6.99 15.39
C SER A 191 -24.38 -8.30 15.47
N ILE A 192 -23.85 -9.38 14.89
CA ILE A 192 -24.45 -10.73 15.01
C ILE A 192 -24.43 -11.19 16.46
N ARG A 193 -23.30 -11.01 17.18
CA ARG A 193 -23.20 -11.36 18.60
C ARG A 193 -24.19 -10.58 19.46
N TYR A 194 -24.37 -9.28 19.20
CA TYR A 194 -25.36 -8.45 19.86
C TYR A 194 -26.76 -9.01 19.66
N LEU A 195 -27.18 -9.28 18.42
CA LEU A 195 -28.53 -9.80 18.14
C LEU A 195 -28.77 -11.19 18.75
N LYS A 196 -27.72 -11.99 18.94
CA LYS A 196 -27.82 -13.32 19.55
C LYS A 196 -27.89 -13.29 21.08
N HIS A 197 -27.18 -12.38 21.73
CA HIS A 197 -27.01 -12.41 23.20
C HIS A 197 -27.53 -11.15 23.92
N ASN A 198 -27.97 -10.12 23.18
CA ASN A 198 -28.42 -8.83 23.69
C ASN A 198 -27.43 -8.12 24.63
N ARG A 199 -26.12 -8.33 24.45
CA ARG A 199 -25.07 -7.69 25.27
C ARG A 199 -24.70 -6.33 24.70
N LEU A 200 -24.99 -5.25 25.43
CA LEU A 200 -24.67 -3.88 25.00
C LEU A 200 -23.18 -3.67 24.70
N GLU A 201 -22.29 -4.42 25.34
CA GLU A 201 -20.85 -4.41 24.99
C GLU A 201 -20.59 -4.78 23.53
N ASP A 202 -21.32 -5.77 22.98
CA ASP A 202 -21.16 -6.18 21.59
C ASP A 202 -21.60 -5.03 20.64
N ASP A 203 -22.63 -4.24 20.98
CA ASP A 203 -23.03 -3.04 20.23
C ASP A 203 -22.00 -1.90 20.31
N ILE A 204 -21.39 -1.70 21.49
CA ILE A 204 -20.29 -0.72 21.65
C ILE A 204 -19.13 -1.08 20.73
N VAL A 205 -18.73 -2.36 20.68
CA VAL A 205 -17.66 -2.82 19.79
C VAL A 205 -18.07 -2.61 18.32
N ALA A 206 -19.27 -3.03 17.94
CA ALA A 206 -19.74 -2.94 16.56
C ALA A 206 -19.78 -1.48 16.04
N SER A 207 -20.34 -0.57 16.83
CA SER A 207 -20.43 0.85 16.46
C SER A 207 -19.06 1.55 16.46
N SER A 208 -18.15 1.16 17.35
CA SER A 208 -16.78 1.68 17.41
C SER A 208 -15.95 1.20 16.22
N ALA A 209 -16.11 -0.06 15.83
CA ALA A 209 -15.47 -0.61 14.65
C ALA A 209 -15.91 0.13 13.37
N ILE A 210 -17.20 0.45 13.21
CA ILE A 210 -17.69 1.26 12.07
C ILE A 210 -17.09 2.67 12.09
N LYS A 211 -17.10 3.34 13.25
CA LYS A 211 -16.56 4.71 13.38
C LYS A 211 -15.11 4.77 12.90
N ILE A 212 -14.30 3.83 13.37
CA ILE A 212 -12.89 3.77 13.01
C ILE A 212 -12.72 3.31 11.56
N GLY A 213 -13.49 2.33 11.11
CA GLY A 213 -13.50 1.87 9.71
C GLY A 213 -13.78 3.01 8.73
N LEU A 214 -14.73 3.89 9.04
CA LEU A 214 -15.06 5.06 8.24
C LEU A 214 -13.92 6.08 8.18
N ILE A 215 -13.19 6.29 9.29
CA ILE A 215 -11.97 7.12 9.29
C ILE A 215 -10.93 6.53 8.32
N PHE A 216 -10.70 5.21 8.36
CA PHE A 216 -9.80 4.55 7.41
C PHE A 216 -10.29 4.62 5.97
N THR A 217 -11.61 4.52 5.72
CA THR A 217 -12.20 4.71 4.40
C THR A 217 -11.98 6.13 3.87
N ILE A 218 -12.15 7.16 4.71
CA ILE A 218 -11.90 8.56 4.35
C ILE A 218 -10.43 8.79 4.04
N LEU A 219 -9.52 8.32 4.90
CA LEU A 219 -8.07 8.44 4.68
C LEU A 219 -7.63 7.70 3.40
N GLY A 220 -8.14 6.49 3.17
CA GLY A 220 -7.92 5.74 1.94
C GLY A 220 -8.41 6.51 0.71
N THR A 221 -9.59 7.12 0.81
CA THR A 221 -10.16 7.94 -0.28
C THR A 221 -9.30 9.18 -0.55
N VAL A 222 -8.89 9.93 0.47
CA VAL A 222 -8.03 11.13 0.31
C VAL A 222 -6.68 10.76 -0.33
N THR A 223 -6.02 9.71 0.17
CA THR A 223 -4.76 9.25 -0.42
C THR A 223 -4.93 8.74 -1.87
N GLY A 224 -6.08 8.16 -2.18
CA GLY A 224 -6.46 7.74 -3.53
C GLY A 224 -6.75 8.93 -4.46
N MET A 225 -7.40 9.99 -3.97
CA MET A 225 -7.63 11.21 -4.73
C MET A 225 -6.32 11.90 -5.09
N ILE A 226 -5.37 11.98 -4.15
CA ILE A 226 -4.02 12.50 -4.41
C ILE A 226 -3.34 11.66 -5.50
N TRP A 227 -3.41 10.33 -5.41
CA TRP A 227 -2.87 9.43 -6.44
C TRP A 227 -3.52 9.70 -7.81
N ALA A 228 -4.85 9.75 -7.87
CA ALA A 228 -5.60 10.00 -9.08
C ALA A 228 -5.22 11.33 -9.74
N LYS A 229 -5.00 12.39 -8.95
CA LYS A 229 -4.57 13.70 -9.47
C LYS A 229 -3.23 13.60 -10.21
N PHE A 230 -2.27 12.87 -9.64
CA PHE A 230 -0.95 12.72 -10.25
C PHE A 230 -0.91 11.72 -11.42
N ASN A 231 -1.81 10.74 -11.45
CA ASN A 231 -1.82 9.71 -12.49
C ASN A 231 -2.72 10.05 -13.68
N TRP A 232 -3.86 10.71 -13.42
CA TRP A 232 -4.94 10.91 -14.39
C TRP A 232 -5.37 12.37 -14.50
N GLY A 233 -4.65 13.30 -13.85
CA GLY A 233 -4.87 14.74 -13.98
C GLY A 233 -6.01 15.31 -13.12
N ALA A 234 -6.84 14.48 -12.50
CA ALA A 234 -7.95 14.91 -11.63
C ALA A 234 -8.06 14.08 -10.34
N TYR A 235 -8.48 14.73 -9.25
CA TYR A 235 -8.70 14.08 -7.95
C TYR A 235 -9.82 13.03 -8.00
N TRP A 236 -10.78 13.21 -8.90
CA TRP A 236 -11.92 12.32 -9.09
C TRP A 236 -12.23 12.18 -10.57
N ASN A 237 -12.40 10.94 -11.02
CA ASN A 237 -12.60 10.57 -12.43
C ASN A 237 -13.87 9.73 -12.63
N TRP A 238 -14.69 9.55 -11.59
CA TRP A 238 -15.88 8.69 -11.61
C TRP A 238 -15.60 7.23 -12.00
N ASP A 239 -14.35 6.80 -11.84
CA ASP A 239 -13.92 5.43 -12.06
C ASP A 239 -14.72 4.46 -11.16
N PRO A 240 -15.03 3.23 -11.59
CA PRO A 240 -15.78 2.26 -10.79
C PRO A 240 -15.27 2.08 -9.36
N ARG A 241 -13.96 2.05 -9.12
CA ARG A 241 -13.39 1.90 -7.77
C ARG A 241 -13.61 3.15 -6.92
N GLN A 242 -13.52 4.33 -7.52
CA GLN A 242 -13.82 5.60 -6.85
C GLN A 242 -15.31 5.67 -6.50
N THR A 243 -16.18 5.39 -7.46
CA THR A 243 -17.62 5.42 -7.27
C THR A 243 -18.07 4.41 -6.22
N THR A 244 -17.55 3.18 -6.23
CA THR A 244 -17.95 2.17 -5.24
C THR A 244 -17.45 2.48 -3.83
N ILE A 245 -16.27 3.08 -3.66
CA ILE A 245 -15.81 3.50 -2.32
C ILE A 245 -16.65 4.68 -1.79
N LEU A 246 -17.08 5.59 -2.66
CA LEU A 246 -18.03 6.65 -2.31
C LEU A 246 -19.36 6.08 -1.83
N VAL A 247 -19.90 5.08 -2.53
CA VAL A 247 -21.13 4.39 -2.11
C VAL A 247 -20.96 3.71 -0.75
N ILE A 248 -19.82 3.04 -0.51
CA ILE A 248 -19.52 2.46 0.82
C ILE A 248 -19.52 3.54 1.91
N MET A 249 -18.88 4.71 1.66
CA MET A 249 -18.90 5.82 2.63
C MET A 249 -20.33 6.29 2.92
N LEU A 250 -21.16 6.47 1.89
CA LEU A 250 -22.54 6.91 2.06
C LEU A 250 -23.38 5.90 2.85
N ILE A 251 -23.20 4.59 2.62
CA ILE A 251 -23.84 3.52 3.41
C ILE A 251 -23.48 3.67 4.90
N TYR A 252 -22.20 3.87 5.23
CA TYR A 252 -21.78 4.00 6.63
C TYR A 252 -22.05 5.38 7.25
N PHE A 253 -22.19 6.45 6.46
CA PHE A 253 -22.77 7.70 6.95
C PHE A 253 -24.25 7.53 7.29
N ALA A 254 -25.01 6.82 6.47
CA ALA A 254 -26.41 6.51 6.73
C ALA A 254 -26.59 5.61 7.98
N TYR A 255 -25.65 4.69 8.26
CA TYR A 255 -25.60 3.97 9.54
C TYR A 255 -25.60 4.94 10.74
N PHE A 256 -24.74 5.97 10.71
CA PHE A 256 -24.71 6.96 11.80
C PHE A 256 -25.95 7.84 11.82
N GLY A 257 -26.51 8.20 10.66
CA GLY A 257 -27.80 8.90 10.57
C GLY A 257 -28.92 8.13 11.27
N LEU A 258 -29.07 6.83 10.95
CA LEU A 258 -30.03 5.93 11.61
C LEU A 258 -29.76 5.80 13.11
N ARG A 259 -28.50 5.56 13.49
CA ARG A 259 -28.14 5.35 14.89
C ARG A 259 -28.39 6.60 15.74
N ASN A 260 -28.19 7.79 15.19
CA ASN A 260 -28.33 9.05 15.91
C ASN A 260 -29.78 9.54 15.97
N SER A 261 -30.67 9.07 15.10
CA SER A 261 -32.10 9.42 15.12
C SER A 261 -32.93 8.63 16.14
N LEU A 262 -32.31 7.67 16.84
CA LEU A 262 -32.99 6.80 17.79
C LEU A 262 -32.68 7.22 19.24
N ASP A 263 -33.72 7.44 20.04
CA ASP A 263 -33.57 7.84 21.45
C ASP A 263 -33.34 6.64 22.38
N SER A 264 -34.09 5.55 22.15
CA SER A 264 -33.95 4.33 22.96
C SER A 264 -32.63 3.62 22.68
N PHE A 265 -31.87 3.32 23.74
CA PHE A 265 -30.62 2.57 23.66
C PHE A 265 -30.79 1.19 23.02
N GLU A 266 -31.81 0.43 23.42
CA GLU A 266 -32.06 -0.90 22.87
C GLU A 266 -32.49 -0.86 21.40
N LYS A 267 -33.42 0.05 21.04
CA LYS A 267 -33.82 0.22 19.63
C LYS A 267 -32.63 0.65 18.78
N LYS A 268 -31.82 1.58 19.31
CA LYS A 268 -30.58 2.05 18.68
C LYS A 268 -29.64 0.89 18.38
N ALA A 269 -29.32 0.08 19.37
CA ALA A 269 -28.41 -1.04 19.22
C ALA A 269 -28.94 -2.11 18.24
N LYS A 270 -30.23 -2.49 18.37
CA LYS A 270 -30.87 -3.49 17.51
C LYS A 270 -30.96 -3.07 16.04
N LEU A 271 -31.47 -1.87 15.75
CA LEU A 271 -31.59 -1.39 14.37
C LEU A 271 -30.23 -1.13 13.74
N SER A 272 -29.27 -0.60 14.52
CA SER A 272 -27.90 -0.42 14.05
C SER A 272 -27.24 -1.76 13.71
N ALA A 273 -27.40 -2.79 14.55
CA ALA A 273 -26.82 -4.11 14.31
C ALA A 273 -27.36 -4.73 13.01
N VAL A 274 -28.67 -4.66 12.77
CA VAL A 274 -29.29 -5.14 11.53
C VAL A 274 -28.75 -4.36 10.32
N TYR A 275 -28.69 -3.03 10.41
CA TYR A 275 -28.14 -2.19 9.34
C TYR A 275 -26.69 -2.51 9.03
N SER A 276 -25.85 -2.72 10.06
CA SER A 276 -24.43 -3.09 9.91
C SER A 276 -24.27 -4.40 9.13
N ILE A 277 -25.08 -5.41 9.44
CA ILE A 277 -25.06 -6.71 8.75
C ILE A 277 -25.37 -6.53 7.26
N ILE A 278 -26.45 -5.81 6.93
CA ILE A 278 -26.84 -5.54 5.54
C ILE A 278 -25.77 -4.73 4.82
N SER A 279 -25.22 -3.71 5.48
CA SER A 279 -24.17 -2.85 4.93
C SER A 279 -22.92 -3.64 4.57
N PHE A 280 -22.50 -4.56 5.45
CA PHE A 280 -21.31 -5.36 5.20
C PHE A 280 -21.46 -6.26 3.98
N ILE A 281 -22.65 -6.78 3.67
CA ILE A 281 -22.88 -7.59 2.46
C ILE A 281 -22.51 -6.79 1.20
N ALA A 282 -22.79 -5.47 1.19
CA ALA A 282 -22.42 -4.60 0.07
C ALA A 282 -20.90 -4.36 -0.03
N VAL A 283 -20.15 -4.42 1.09
CA VAL A 283 -18.72 -4.07 1.12
C VAL A 283 -17.86 -4.97 0.21
N PRO A 284 -17.88 -6.33 0.29
CA PRO A 284 -17.12 -7.17 -0.64
C PRO A 284 -17.51 -6.95 -2.11
N VAL A 285 -18.81 -6.74 -2.36
CA VAL A 285 -19.34 -6.52 -3.71
C VAL A 285 -18.78 -5.22 -4.29
N LEU A 286 -18.90 -4.12 -3.55
CA LEU A 286 -18.48 -2.79 -3.98
C LEU A 286 -16.95 -2.63 -4.00
N MET A 287 -16.22 -3.23 -3.05
CA MET A 287 -14.76 -3.07 -2.95
C MET A 287 -14.00 -4.05 -3.86
N PHE A 288 -14.51 -5.28 -4.06
CA PHE A 288 -13.77 -6.32 -4.77
C PHE A 288 -14.42 -6.77 -6.08
N ILE A 289 -15.75 -6.83 -6.17
CA ILE A 289 -16.41 -7.41 -7.34
C ILE A 289 -16.63 -6.36 -8.43
N ILE A 290 -17.42 -5.31 -8.15
CA ILE A 290 -17.83 -4.31 -9.15
C ILE A 290 -16.64 -3.64 -9.86
N PRO A 291 -15.56 -3.21 -9.18
CA PRO A 291 -14.43 -2.55 -9.85
C PRO A 291 -13.69 -3.44 -10.87
N ARG A 292 -13.87 -4.76 -10.80
CA ARG A 292 -13.25 -5.73 -11.71
C ARG A 292 -14.14 -6.11 -12.90
N LEU A 293 -15.44 -5.84 -12.80
CA LEU A 293 -16.41 -6.14 -13.85
C LEU A 293 -16.56 -4.99 -14.86
N LEU A 294 -16.05 -3.81 -14.54
CA LEU A 294 -16.19 -2.60 -15.33
C LEU A 294 -14.83 -2.11 -15.87
N PRO A 295 -14.81 -1.39 -17.00
CA PRO A 295 -13.64 -0.63 -17.45
C PRO A 295 -13.15 0.30 -16.34
N SER A 296 -11.86 0.26 -16.02
CA SER A 296 -11.30 1.02 -14.90
C SER A 296 -9.90 1.50 -15.22
N LEU A 297 -9.60 2.72 -14.75
CA LEU A 297 -8.25 3.28 -14.73
C LEU A 297 -7.35 2.59 -13.70
N HIS A 298 -7.94 1.87 -12.74
CA HIS A 298 -7.19 1.16 -11.71
C HIS A 298 -6.66 -0.19 -12.20
N PRO A 299 -5.46 -0.58 -11.77
CA PRO A 299 -4.98 -1.95 -11.97
C PRO A 299 -5.98 -2.99 -11.46
N GLY A 300 -6.16 -4.05 -12.23
CA GLY A 300 -7.13 -5.11 -11.99
C GLY A 300 -8.55 -4.86 -12.51
N GLY A 301 -8.76 -3.80 -13.31
CA GLY A 301 -10.02 -3.56 -14.03
C GLY A 301 -10.26 -4.58 -15.15
N LYS A 302 -11.47 -4.58 -15.74
CA LYS A 302 -11.87 -5.52 -16.80
C LYS A 302 -10.87 -5.58 -17.96
N ASP A 303 -10.32 -4.43 -18.34
CA ASP A 303 -9.47 -4.29 -19.53
C ASP A 303 -7.97 -4.43 -19.22
N ASP A 304 -7.59 -4.61 -17.95
CA ASP A 304 -6.18 -4.66 -17.51
C ASP A 304 -5.56 -6.06 -17.67
N GLY A 305 -6.37 -7.11 -17.90
CA GLY A 305 -5.89 -8.50 -18.08
C GLY A 305 -5.22 -9.13 -16.85
N THR A 306 -5.12 -8.39 -15.74
CA THR A 306 -4.62 -8.83 -14.43
C THR A 306 -5.72 -8.68 -13.37
N THR A 307 -5.58 -9.32 -12.20
CA THR A 307 -6.51 -9.09 -11.07
C THR A 307 -6.04 -8.00 -10.10
N GLY A 308 -5.08 -7.17 -10.56
CA GLY A 308 -4.43 -6.10 -9.82
C GLY A 308 -3.24 -6.59 -8.99
N PRO A 309 -2.36 -5.70 -8.52
CA PRO A 309 -1.04 -6.03 -7.97
C PRO A 309 -1.08 -6.84 -6.66
N VAL A 310 -2.24 -6.95 -6.01
CA VAL A 310 -2.41 -7.66 -4.73
C VAL A 310 -2.93 -9.10 -4.91
N ILE A 311 -3.71 -9.36 -5.96
CA ILE A 311 -4.42 -10.64 -6.17
C ILE A 311 -3.98 -11.33 -7.47
N SER A 312 -3.19 -10.67 -8.32
CA SER A 312 -2.67 -11.26 -9.55
C SER A 312 -1.87 -12.52 -9.25
N THR A 313 -2.41 -13.66 -9.68
CA THR A 313 -1.73 -14.96 -9.71
C THR A 313 -0.62 -15.01 -10.76
N GLN A 314 -0.52 -13.99 -11.61
CA GLN A 314 0.70 -13.69 -12.36
C GLN A 314 1.78 -13.29 -11.35
N ALA A 315 2.49 -14.31 -10.87
CA ALA A 315 3.39 -14.34 -9.73
C ALA A 315 4.56 -13.34 -9.74
N ASP A 316 4.66 -12.51 -10.79
CA ASP A 316 5.87 -11.76 -11.14
C ASP A 316 5.65 -10.24 -11.23
N MET A 317 4.46 -9.71 -10.89
CA MET A 317 4.15 -8.26 -11.00
C MET A 317 4.62 -7.41 -9.81
N VAL A 318 4.93 -8.03 -8.67
CA VAL A 318 5.43 -7.32 -7.49
C VAL A 318 6.78 -7.91 -7.14
N ASP A 319 7.82 -7.08 -7.26
CA ASP A 319 9.13 -7.41 -6.74
C ASP A 319 9.01 -7.88 -5.28
N SER A 320 9.78 -8.90 -4.89
CA SER A 320 9.70 -9.48 -3.54
C SER A 320 9.84 -8.42 -2.44
N SER A 321 10.64 -7.38 -2.72
CA SER A 321 10.86 -6.22 -1.84
C SER A 321 9.59 -5.38 -1.67
N LEU A 322 8.93 -5.03 -2.78
CA LEU A 322 7.67 -4.27 -2.74
C LEU A 322 6.57 -5.06 -2.02
N ALA A 323 6.45 -6.37 -2.27
CA ALA A 323 5.47 -7.22 -1.61
C ALA A 323 5.70 -7.29 -0.09
N PHE A 324 6.96 -7.44 0.34
CA PHE A 324 7.31 -7.47 1.75
C PHE A 324 6.90 -6.19 2.48
N ILE A 325 7.27 -5.02 1.94
CA ILE A 325 6.96 -3.71 2.54
C ILE A 325 5.45 -3.47 2.54
N PHE A 326 4.77 -3.86 1.47
CA PHE A 326 3.32 -3.77 1.35
C PHE A 326 2.60 -4.57 2.45
N TYR A 327 2.98 -5.83 2.67
CA TYR A 327 2.37 -6.66 3.73
C TYR A 327 2.72 -6.14 5.14
N LEU A 328 3.95 -5.66 5.35
CA LEU A 328 4.34 -5.01 6.59
C LEU A 328 3.48 -3.77 6.87
N SER A 329 3.14 -3.02 5.83
CA SER A 329 2.26 -1.86 5.91
C SER A 329 0.85 -2.25 6.35
N ILE A 330 0.27 -3.32 5.78
CA ILE A 330 -1.02 -3.86 6.24
C ILE A 330 -0.97 -4.23 7.73
N ALA A 331 0.08 -4.93 8.16
CA ALA A 331 0.24 -5.26 9.57
C ALA A 331 0.29 -3.99 10.45
N ALA A 332 1.09 -2.99 10.07
CA ALA A 332 1.22 -1.73 10.81
C ALA A 332 -0.14 -1.02 11.00
N PHE A 333 -0.93 -0.89 9.94
CA PHE A 333 -2.26 -0.26 10.02
C PHE A 333 -3.26 -1.09 10.83
N LEU A 334 -3.20 -2.42 10.78
CA LEU A 334 -4.03 -3.27 11.64
C LEU A 334 -3.64 -3.15 13.13
N PHE A 335 -2.34 -3.03 13.43
CA PHE A 335 -1.86 -2.76 14.79
C PHE A 335 -2.38 -1.42 15.31
N ILE A 336 -2.33 -0.36 14.49
CA ILE A 336 -2.93 0.94 14.79
C ILE A 336 -4.44 0.79 15.01
N TYR A 337 -5.15 0.15 14.10
CA TYR A 337 -6.60 -0.03 14.15
C TYR A 337 -7.05 -0.70 15.45
N PHE A 338 -6.49 -1.86 15.79
CA PHE A 338 -6.88 -2.60 16.99
C PHE A 338 -6.43 -1.90 18.28
N TRP A 339 -5.39 -1.07 18.24
CA TRP A 339 -5.04 -0.21 19.35
C TRP A 339 -6.09 0.88 19.54
N TYR A 340 -6.41 1.64 18.49
CA TYR A 340 -7.39 2.71 18.55
C TYR A 340 -8.79 2.20 18.89
N LEU A 341 -9.19 1.05 18.35
CA LEU A 341 -10.44 0.38 18.69
C LEU A 341 -10.54 0.06 20.18
N SER A 342 -9.46 -0.44 20.79
CA SER A 342 -9.45 -0.71 22.24
C SER A 342 -9.58 0.57 23.07
N ILE A 343 -9.10 1.71 22.57
CA ILE A 343 -9.24 3.01 23.25
C ILE A 343 -10.69 3.48 23.15
N GLU A 344 -11.25 3.51 21.95
CA GLU A 344 -12.64 3.94 21.69
C GLU A 344 -13.66 3.10 22.48
N ILE A 345 -13.50 1.77 22.50
CA ILE A 345 -14.40 0.87 23.26
C ILE A 345 -14.37 1.22 24.74
N ARG A 346 -13.17 1.35 25.33
CA ARG A 346 -13.02 1.66 26.76
C ARG A 346 -13.57 3.03 27.09
N GLN A 347 -13.35 4.03 26.23
CA GLN A 347 -13.91 5.35 26.39
C GLN A 347 -15.45 5.27 26.45
N LYS A 348 -16.10 4.62 25.48
CA LYS A 348 -17.57 4.47 25.47
C LYS A 348 -18.11 3.68 26.65
N MET A 349 -17.42 2.62 27.08
CA MET A 349 -17.81 1.86 28.27
C MET A 349 -17.76 2.73 29.53
N LEU A 350 -16.75 3.61 29.65
CA LEU A 350 -16.66 4.57 30.75
C LEU A 350 -17.76 5.63 30.66
N GLU A 351 -18.02 6.18 29.48
CA GLU A 351 -19.10 7.14 29.25
C GLU A 351 -20.48 6.57 29.64
N ASN A 352 -20.75 5.31 29.29
CA ASN A 352 -22.00 4.64 29.68
C ASN A 352 -22.11 4.46 31.20
N LYS A 353 -21.04 4.00 31.87
CA LYS A 353 -21.01 3.88 33.34
C LYS A 353 -21.23 5.21 34.04
N LEU A 354 -20.63 6.29 33.54
CA LEU A 354 -20.82 7.64 34.08
C LEU A 354 -22.25 8.13 33.89
N ARG A 355 -22.91 7.79 32.78
CA ARG A 355 -24.33 8.12 32.57
C ARG A 355 -25.23 7.37 33.54
N GLU A 356 -24.98 6.08 33.76
CA GLU A 356 -25.74 5.26 34.73
C GLU A 356 -25.58 5.74 36.17
N GLN A 357 -24.47 6.39 36.53
CA GLN A 357 -24.24 6.94 37.87
C GLN A 357 -24.87 8.34 38.09
N ASN A 358 -25.18 9.06 37.01
CA ASN A 358 -25.74 10.42 37.04
C ASN A 358 -27.26 10.46 36.80
N VAL A 359 -27.90 9.30 36.63
CA VAL A 359 -29.35 9.09 36.53
C VAL A 359 -29.80 8.39 37.80
#